data_AF-A0A1E7FCE0-F1
#
_entry.id   AF-A0A1E7FCE0-F1
#
_cell.length_a   1.000
_cell.length_b   1.000
_cell.length_c   1.000
_cell.angle_alpha   90.00
_cell.angle_beta   90.00
_cell.angle_gamma   90.00
#
_symmetry.space_group_name_H-M   'P 1'
#
loop_
_entity.id
_entity.type
_entity.pdbx_description
1 polymer ?
#
loop_
_entity_poly.entity_id
_entity_poly.type
_entity_poly.pdbx_seq_one_letter_code
_entity_poly.pdbx_strand_id
1 'polypeptide(L)'
;MFTRTFLTLSFLALGSVRSFLPVSTRNHNRILCLDSKKNADEGSSSDTKQNYQPSFPVGTFVEFEEKKHRTHIGKITNIEHKSNGGTRYDVTDSDGKHFQIADKAVHFTMIPPNSPGPANKLYQEFCDAQKASDDELQTQLDISPEILELAWEDALETADDHDVTPNDLIELVHSHSASAIETYKAWRLLQSDVAHIFFKDLKDHGRISSFKVKARKTVETTKRAFCMDADHAQNDICLV
;
A
#
# COMPACT_ATOMS: atom_id res chain seq x y z
N MET A 1 -31.27 -26.11 59.76
CA MET A 1 -32.09 -26.68 58.68
C MET A 1 -31.54 -26.12 57.37
N PHE A 2 -30.58 -26.81 56.73
CA PHE A 2 -30.77 -27.77 55.62
C PHE A 2 -31.45 -27.08 54.42
N THR A 3 -30.89 -26.97 53.21
CA THR A 3 -29.88 -27.77 52.50
C THR A 3 -29.32 -26.96 51.31
N ARG A 4 -28.03 -27.13 51.01
CA ARG A 4 -27.41 -26.81 49.72
C ARG A 4 -27.90 -27.79 48.66
N THR A 5 -28.33 -27.28 47.50
CA THR A 5 -28.62 -28.13 46.33
C THR A 5 -27.61 -27.81 45.24
N PHE A 6 -26.67 -28.73 45.04
CA PHE A 6 -25.82 -28.81 43.86
C PHE A 6 -26.64 -29.41 42.71
N LEU A 7 -26.64 -28.76 41.55
CA LEU A 7 -27.04 -29.38 40.29
C LEU A 7 -25.82 -29.43 39.38
N THR A 8 -25.16 -30.59 39.38
CA THR A 8 -24.21 -31.00 38.35
C THR A 8 -24.97 -31.75 37.27
N LEU A 9 -25.03 -31.18 36.06
CA LEU A 9 -25.40 -31.92 34.87
C LEU A 9 -24.74 -31.23 33.67
N SER A 10 -23.80 -31.91 33.01
CA SER A 10 -23.61 -31.78 31.56
C SER A 10 -22.73 -32.90 31.04
N PHE A 11 -23.11 -33.33 29.84
CA PHE A 11 -22.88 -34.63 29.24
C PHE A 11 -21.48 -34.81 28.66
N LEU A 12 -21.01 -36.05 28.71
CA LEU A 12 -20.02 -36.60 27.78
C LEU A 12 -20.63 -36.68 26.38
N ALA A 13 -19.92 -36.18 25.37
CA ALA A 13 -20.04 -36.71 24.01
C ALA A 13 -18.70 -36.60 23.28
N LEU A 14 -18.22 -37.77 22.85
CA LEU A 14 -17.10 -37.97 21.94
C LEU A 14 -17.40 -37.36 20.57
N GLY A 15 -16.38 -36.82 19.91
CA GLY A 15 -16.49 -36.33 18.54
C GLY A 15 -15.16 -35.94 17.94
N SER A 16 -14.24 -36.89 17.80
CA SER A 16 -13.06 -36.75 16.93
C SER A 16 -13.51 -36.91 15.48
N VAL A 17 -13.53 -35.81 14.72
CA VAL A 17 -13.58 -35.85 13.26
C VAL A 17 -12.41 -35.02 12.73
N ARG A 18 -11.37 -35.72 12.27
CA ARG A 18 -10.34 -35.17 11.38
C ARG A 18 -10.98 -35.02 10.01
N SER A 19 -11.35 -33.80 9.62
CA SER A 19 -11.62 -33.47 8.23
C SER A 19 -10.30 -33.14 7.56
N PHE A 20 -9.87 -34.06 6.68
CA PHE A 20 -8.88 -33.79 5.65
C PHE A 20 -9.36 -32.61 4.78
N LEU A 21 -8.53 -31.56 4.70
CA LEU A 21 -8.69 -30.52 3.70
C LEU A 21 -8.31 -31.11 2.32
N PRO A 22 -9.13 -30.94 1.28
CA PRO A 22 -8.69 -31.19 -0.08
C PRO A 22 -7.72 -30.10 -0.54
N VAL A 23 -6.65 -30.55 -1.20
CA VAL A 23 -5.72 -29.75 -2.01
C VAL A 23 -6.52 -28.92 -3.01
N SER A 24 -6.50 -27.59 -2.85
CA SER A 24 -7.03 -26.66 -3.84
C SER A 24 -6.03 -26.57 -4.99
N THR A 25 -6.33 -27.27 -6.07
CA THR A 25 -5.60 -27.18 -7.32
C THR A 25 -5.86 -25.82 -7.97
N ARG A 26 -4.74 -25.12 -8.15
CA ARG A 26 -4.50 -23.94 -8.98
C ARG A 26 -5.29 -24.02 -10.30
N ASN A 27 -6.39 -23.29 -10.40
CA ASN A 27 -7.18 -23.21 -11.63
C ASN A 27 -6.74 -22.00 -12.45
N HIS A 28 -5.91 -22.26 -13.45
CA HIS A 28 -5.59 -21.31 -14.51
C HIS A 28 -6.80 -21.13 -15.42
N ASN A 29 -7.55 -20.05 -15.24
CA ASN A 29 -8.42 -19.53 -16.30
C ASN A 29 -7.53 -18.84 -17.35
N ARG A 30 -6.96 -19.65 -18.25
CA ARG A 30 -6.55 -19.20 -19.58
C ARG A 30 -7.81 -19.10 -20.44
N ILE A 31 -8.28 -17.87 -20.66
CA ILE A 31 -9.24 -17.61 -21.74
C ILE A 31 -8.48 -17.79 -23.05
N LEU A 32 -8.71 -18.95 -23.67
CA LEU A 32 -8.42 -19.24 -25.06
C LEU A 32 -9.38 -18.42 -25.92
N CYS A 33 -8.90 -17.32 -26.50
CA CYS A 33 -9.54 -16.76 -27.68
C CYS A 33 -9.02 -17.49 -28.91
N LEU A 34 -9.98 -18.07 -29.63
CA LEU A 34 -9.83 -18.92 -30.80
C LEU A 34 -9.04 -18.26 -31.93
N ASP A 35 -8.10 -19.03 -32.48
CA ASP A 35 -7.48 -18.82 -33.78
C ASP A 35 -8.55 -18.75 -34.89
N SER A 36 -8.50 -17.68 -35.69
CA SER A 36 -9.00 -17.69 -37.06
C SER A 36 -7.87 -17.36 -38.02
N LYS A 37 -7.74 -18.23 -39.01
CA LYS A 37 -6.60 -18.42 -39.89
C LYS A 37 -6.69 -17.47 -41.09
N LYS A 38 -5.63 -16.67 -41.25
CA LYS A 38 -4.93 -16.33 -42.51
C LYS A 38 -5.74 -15.75 -43.69
N ASN A 39 -5.44 -14.51 -44.06
CA ASN A 39 -4.91 -14.18 -45.38
C ASN A 39 -4.02 -12.94 -45.32
N ALA A 40 -2.90 -13.02 -46.05
CA ALA A 40 -1.86 -12.02 -46.15
C ALA A 40 -2.25 -10.96 -47.18
N ASP A 41 -1.97 -9.69 -46.89
CA ASP A 41 -1.41 -8.78 -47.90
C ASP A 41 -0.62 -7.66 -47.23
N GLU A 42 0.45 -7.23 -47.90
CA GLU A 42 1.52 -6.38 -47.41
C GLU A 42 1.09 -4.92 -47.24
N GLY A 43 1.46 -4.32 -46.11
CA GLY A 43 1.29 -2.89 -45.84
C GLY A 43 2.02 -2.50 -44.57
N SER A 44 3.28 -2.11 -44.70
CA SER A 44 4.13 -1.69 -43.59
C SER A 44 3.59 -0.42 -42.92
N SER A 45 2.98 -0.56 -41.75
CA SER A 45 2.93 0.51 -40.75
C SER A 45 3.73 0.05 -39.55
N SER A 46 4.76 0.81 -39.21
CA SER A 46 5.59 0.62 -38.01
C SER A 46 4.71 0.71 -36.77
N ASP A 47 4.21 -0.43 -36.29
CA ASP A 47 3.63 -0.58 -34.97
C ASP A 47 4.75 -0.38 -33.95
N THR A 48 4.95 0.89 -33.62
CA THR A 48 5.65 1.30 -32.42
C THR A 48 4.78 0.77 -31.29
N LYS A 49 5.17 -0.36 -30.68
CA LYS A 49 4.60 -0.86 -29.43
C LYS A 49 4.83 0.22 -28.37
N GLN A 50 3.96 1.22 -28.34
CA GLN A 50 3.87 2.18 -27.26
C GLN A 50 3.53 1.36 -26.02
N ASN A 51 4.46 1.34 -25.08
CA ASN A 51 4.27 0.77 -23.76
C ASN A 51 3.23 1.65 -23.04
N TYR A 52 1.96 1.44 -23.34
CA TYR A 52 0.85 2.16 -22.71
C TYR A 52 0.79 1.70 -21.27
N GLN A 53 1.24 2.56 -20.35
CA GLN A 53 0.90 2.36 -18.95
C GLN A 53 -0.62 2.50 -18.83
N PRO A 54 -1.33 1.54 -18.20
CA PRO A 54 -2.76 1.68 -18.00
C PRO A 54 -3.05 2.94 -17.19
N SER A 55 -3.86 3.83 -17.75
CA SER A 55 -4.31 5.05 -17.06
C SER A 55 -5.23 4.69 -15.89
N PHE A 56 -5.18 5.49 -14.82
CA PHE A 56 -6.07 5.31 -13.69
C PHE A 56 -7.53 5.58 -14.08
N PRO A 57 -8.49 4.72 -13.69
CA PRO A 57 -9.88 4.88 -14.08
C PRO A 57 -10.53 6.08 -13.38
N VAL A 58 -11.58 6.63 -14.01
CA VAL A 58 -12.43 7.66 -13.40
C VAL A 58 -13.02 7.12 -12.10
N GLY A 59 -13.01 7.96 -11.07
CA GLY A 59 -13.46 7.63 -9.73
C GLY A 59 -12.35 7.24 -8.76
N THR A 60 -11.15 6.92 -9.25
CA THR A 60 -9.97 6.62 -8.41
C THR A 60 -9.66 7.79 -7.47
N PHE A 61 -9.35 7.49 -6.21
CA PHE A 61 -8.82 8.46 -5.26
C PHE A 61 -7.30 8.55 -5.43
N VAL A 62 -6.77 9.76 -5.38
CA VAL A 62 -5.36 10.02 -5.64
C VAL A 62 -4.79 11.02 -4.64
N GLU A 63 -3.56 10.78 -4.21
CA GLU A 63 -2.69 11.82 -3.66
C GLU A 63 -1.84 12.38 -4.79
N PHE A 64 -1.77 13.71 -4.91
CA PHE A 64 -1.00 14.36 -5.97
C PHE A 64 -0.34 15.66 -5.51
N GLU A 65 0.70 16.07 -6.24
CA GLU A 65 1.43 17.31 -5.99
C GLU A 65 0.97 18.44 -6.94
N GLU A 66 0.58 19.58 -6.38
CA GLU A 66 0.43 20.85 -7.10
C GLU A 66 1.80 21.58 -7.17
N LYS A 67 1.88 22.65 -7.96
CA LYS A 67 3.03 23.55 -7.99
C LYS A 67 3.43 23.98 -6.57
N LYS A 68 4.74 24.02 -6.30
CA LYS A 68 5.37 24.36 -5.01
C LYS A 68 5.22 23.26 -3.92
N HIS A 69 5.23 21.98 -4.30
CA HIS A 69 5.26 20.87 -3.34
C HIS A 69 4.07 20.82 -2.38
N ARG A 70 2.90 21.31 -2.83
CA ARG A 70 1.66 21.19 -2.06
C ARG A 70 0.98 19.89 -2.42
N THR A 71 0.76 19.04 -1.44
CA THR A 71 0.10 17.76 -1.63
C THR A 71 -1.39 17.87 -1.38
N HIS A 72 -2.18 17.25 -2.24
CA HIS A 72 -3.63 17.24 -2.21
C HIS A 72 -4.16 15.82 -2.33
N ILE A 73 -5.34 15.58 -1.78
CA ILE A 73 -6.15 14.39 -2.06
C ILE A 73 -7.32 14.79 -2.93
N GLY A 74 -7.60 13.98 -3.94
CA GLY A 74 -8.74 14.19 -4.80
C GLY A 74 -9.26 12.93 -5.45
N LYS A 75 -10.37 13.08 -6.18
CA LYS A 75 -11.00 12.05 -6.99
C LYS A 75 -10.84 12.38 -8.47
N ILE A 76 -10.38 11.43 -9.27
CA ILE A 76 -10.33 11.57 -10.73
C ILE A 76 -11.77 11.66 -11.26
N THR A 77 -12.09 12.76 -11.94
CA THR A 77 -13.40 12.99 -12.57
C THR A 77 -13.37 12.76 -14.07
N ASN A 78 -12.21 12.93 -14.72
CA ASN A 78 -12.06 12.75 -16.16
C ASN A 78 -10.60 12.43 -16.53
N ILE A 79 -10.40 11.79 -17.68
CA ILE A 79 -9.10 11.35 -18.20
C ILE A 79 -8.95 11.91 -19.61
N GLU A 80 -7.85 12.60 -19.86
CA GLU A 80 -7.48 13.11 -21.18
C GLU A 80 -6.20 12.44 -21.66
N HIS A 81 -6.28 11.74 -22.81
CA HIS A 81 -5.12 11.17 -23.48
C HIS A 81 -4.59 12.14 -24.53
N LYS A 82 -3.31 12.50 -24.41
CA LYS A 82 -2.64 13.35 -25.37
C LYS A 82 -2.14 12.55 -26.58
N SER A 83 -2.01 13.23 -27.70
CA SER A 83 -1.43 12.69 -28.94
C SER A 83 0.01 12.16 -28.78
N ASN A 84 0.74 12.60 -27.76
CA ASN A 84 2.08 12.13 -27.44
C ASN A 84 2.12 10.88 -26.53
N GLY A 85 0.96 10.26 -26.25
CA GLY A 85 0.84 9.09 -25.37
C GLY A 85 0.83 9.43 -23.87
N GLY A 86 0.90 10.71 -23.49
CA GLY A 86 0.79 11.12 -22.09
C GLY A 86 -0.66 11.21 -21.62
N THR A 87 -0.90 10.94 -20.33
CA THR A 87 -2.21 11.06 -19.70
C THR A 87 -2.28 12.28 -18.78
N ARG A 88 -3.40 12.99 -18.83
CA ARG A 88 -3.79 13.99 -17.82
C ARG A 88 -5.08 13.58 -17.12
N TYR A 89 -5.21 13.99 -15.88
CA TYR A 89 -6.39 13.74 -15.07
C TYR A 89 -7.00 15.07 -14.63
N ASP A 90 -8.31 15.19 -14.82
CA ASP A 90 -9.09 16.18 -14.08
C ASP A 90 -9.42 15.57 -12.71
N VAL A 91 -9.06 16.28 -11.64
CA VAL A 91 -9.22 15.83 -10.26
C VAL A 91 -10.00 16.86 -9.47
N THR A 92 -10.96 16.42 -8.67
CA THR A 92 -11.67 17.27 -7.70
C THR A 92 -11.21 16.92 -6.30
N ASP A 93 -10.71 17.89 -5.54
CA ASP A 93 -10.24 17.68 -4.17
C ASP A 93 -11.39 17.67 -3.15
N SER A 94 -11.05 17.49 -1.86
CA SER A 94 -12.01 17.51 -0.76
C SER A 94 -12.71 18.86 -0.57
N ASP A 95 -12.10 19.96 -1.03
CA ASP A 95 -12.64 21.32 -0.91
C ASP A 95 -13.49 21.70 -2.14
N GLY A 96 -13.65 20.78 -3.10
CA GLY A 96 -14.39 21.00 -4.34
C GLY A 96 -13.60 21.79 -5.40
N LYS A 97 -12.31 22.02 -5.20
CA LYS A 97 -11.43 22.65 -6.18
C LYS A 97 -11.05 21.64 -7.26
N HIS A 98 -11.05 22.12 -8.51
CA HIS A 98 -10.68 21.32 -9.67
C HIS A 98 -9.23 21.55 -10.08
N PHE A 99 -8.55 20.47 -10.45
CA PHE A 99 -7.15 20.46 -10.88
C PHE A 99 -6.98 19.65 -12.16
N GLN A 100 -6.04 20.07 -13.00
CA GLN A 100 -5.61 19.30 -14.17
C GLN A 100 -4.17 18.85 -14.00
N ILE A 101 -3.99 17.61 -13.58
CA ILE A 101 -2.67 17.07 -13.22
C ILE A 101 -2.13 16.15 -14.33
N ALA A 102 -0.81 16.06 -14.41
CA ALA A 102 -0.14 15.07 -15.27
C ALA A 102 0.01 13.75 -14.50
N ASP A 103 0.12 12.63 -15.20
CA ASP A 103 0.27 11.31 -14.56
C ASP A 103 1.40 11.24 -13.52
N LYS A 104 2.56 11.83 -13.86
CA LYS A 104 3.74 11.91 -12.97
C LYS A 104 3.53 12.72 -11.68
N ALA A 105 2.46 13.50 -11.57
CA ALA A 105 2.16 14.29 -10.38
C ALA A 105 1.34 13.49 -9.34
N VAL A 106 0.82 12.32 -9.73
CA VAL A 106 0.14 11.39 -8.83
C VAL A 106 1.20 10.63 -8.03
N HIS A 107 1.12 10.65 -6.71
CA HIS A 107 2.05 9.94 -5.82
C HIS A 107 1.48 8.60 -5.35
N PHE A 108 0.20 8.58 -5.02
CA PHE A 108 -0.48 7.40 -4.52
C PHE A 108 -1.88 7.29 -5.13
N THR A 109 -2.36 6.06 -5.35
CA THR A 109 -3.69 5.79 -5.89
C THR A 109 -4.43 4.76 -5.07
N MET A 110 -5.74 4.96 -4.92
CA MET A 110 -6.62 4.09 -4.16
C MET A 110 -7.93 3.91 -4.92
N ILE A 111 -8.32 2.66 -5.18
CA ILE A 111 -9.59 2.34 -5.83
C ILE A 111 -10.70 2.36 -4.77
N PRO A 112 -11.72 3.22 -4.90
CA PRO A 112 -12.80 3.26 -3.92
C PRO A 112 -13.73 2.04 -4.05
N PRO A 113 -14.43 1.68 -2.96
CA PRO A 113 -15.57 0.77 -3.01
C PRO A 113 -16.67 1.27 -3.96
N ASN A 114 -17.43 0.34 -4.55
CA ASN A 114 -18.51 0.68 -5.47
C ASN A 114 -19.69 1.41 -4.81
N SER A 115 -19.85 1.29 -3.50
CA SER A 115 -20.96 1.89 -2.76
C SER A 115 -20.62 3.31 -2.27
N PRO A 116 -21.50 4.32 -2.50
CA PRO A 116 -21.21 5.71 -2.15
C PRO A 116 -20.88 5.97 -0.68
N GLY A 117 -21.59 5.32 0.25
CA GLY A 117 -21.36 5.48 1.70
C GLY A 117 -19.94 5.05 2.12
N PRO A 118 -19.56 3.78 1.88
CA PRO A 118 -18.21 3.29 2.11
C PRO A 118 -17.12 4.08 1.37
N ALA A 119 -17.37 4.49 0.12
CA ALA A 119 -16.44 5.30 -0.65
C ALA A 119 -16.19 6.67 0.00
N ASN A 120 -17.24 7.36 0.45
CA ASN A 120 -17.12 8.63 1.13
C ASN A 120 -16.39 8.49 2.47
N LYS A 121 -16.67 7.42 3.23
CA LYS A 121 -15.95 7.12 4.47
C LYS A 121 -14.45 6.91 4.20
N LEU A 122 -14.11 6.08 3.23
CA LEU A 122 -12.72 5.84 2.84
C LEU A 122 -12.02 7.12 2.38
N TYR A 123 -12.73 7.98 1.65
CA TYR A 123 -12.19 9.27 1.21
C TYR A 123 -11.89 10.21 2.39
N GLN A 124 -12.75 10.24 3.41
CA GLN A 124 -12.51 10.99 4.65
C GLN A 124 -11.31 10.42 5.41
N GLU A 125 -11.26 9.10 5.60
CA GLU A 125 -10.12 8.43 6.24
C GLU A 125 -8.80 8.71 5.50
N PHE A 126 -8.84 8.76 4.17
CA PHE A 126 -7.69 9.13 3.34
C PHE A 126 -7.25 10.57 3.58
N CYS A 127 -8.20 11.52 3.62
CA CYS A 127 -7.92 12.93 3.93
C CYS A 127 -7.33 13.11 5.34
N ASP A 128 -7.82 12.36 6.32
CA ASP A 128 -7.33 12.42 7.70
C ASP A 128 -5.93 11.82 7.81
N ALA A 129 -5.69 10.67 7.17
CA ALA A 129 -4.38 10.02 7.13
C ALA A 129 -3.29 10.88 6.47
N GLN A 130 -3.63 11.72 5.48
CA GLN A 130 -2.68 12.63 4.84
C GLN A 130 -2.21 13.77 5.74
N LYS A 131 -3.06 14.17 6.69
CA LYS A 131 -2.78 15.23 7.66
C LYS A 131 -2.13 14.70 8.93
N ALA A 132 -2.22 13.40 9.17
CA ALA A 132 -1.63 12.76 10.34
C ALA A 132 -0.11 12.92 10.35
N SER A 133 0.41 13.17 11.55
CA SER A 133 1.84 13.10 11.85
C SER A 133 2.35 11.67 11.84
N ASP A 134 3.67 11.50 11.76
CA ASP A 134 4.29 10.17 11.74
C ASP A 134 4.00 9.39 13.04
N ASP A 135 3.95 10.06 14.19
CA ASP A 135 3.61 9.44 15.49
C ASP A 135 2.15 8.99 15.55
N GLU A 136 1.23 9.77 14.97
CA GLU A 136 -0.17 9.38 14.84
C GLU A 136 -0.33 8.18 13.90
N LEU A 137 0.44 8.12 12.80
CA LEU A 137 0.44 6.98 11.89
C LEU A 137 0.99 5.72 12.57
N GLN A 138 2.09 5.82 13.32
CA GLN A 138 2.62 4.72 14.14
C GLN A 138 1.57 4.20 15.12
N THR A 139 0.87 5.09 15.82
CA THR A 139 -0.19 4.73 16.78
C THR A 139 -1.39 4.09 16.08
N GLN A 140 -1.83 4.63 14.95
CA GLN A 140 -2.99 4.10 14.21
C GLN A 140 -2.73 2.75 13.56
N LEU A 141 -1.48 2.49 13.20
CA LEU A 141 -1.05 1.22 12.62
C LEU A 141 -0.53 0.24 13.67
N ASP A 142 -0.35 0.65 14.92
CA ASP A 142 0.33 -0.15 15.95
C ASP A 142 1.72 -0.63 15.49
N ILE A 143 2.48 0.28 14.88
CA ILE A 143 3.87 0.04 14.40
C ILE A 143 4.78 1.04 15.09
N SER A 144 5.41 0.63 16.18
CA SER A 144 6.45 1.42 16.85
C SER A 144 7.79 1.35 16.10
N PRO A 145 8.78 2.21 16.41
CA PRO A 145 10.10 2.14 15.80
C PRO A 145 10.79 0.79 16.02
N GLU A 146 10.58 0.16 17.18
CA GLU A 146 11.09 -1.19 17.48
C GLU A 146 10.46 -2.26 16.59
N ILE A 147 9.13 -2.21 16.39
CA ILE A 147 8.43 -3.12 15.48
C ILE A 147 8.91 -2.91 14.04
N LEU A 148 9.22 -1.67 13.66
CA LEU A 148 9.78 -1.37 12.34
C LEU A 148 11.20 -1.93 12.16
N GLU A 149 12.03 -1.90 13.21
CA GLU A 149 13.35 -2.54 13.22
C GLU A 149 13.22 -4.07 13.08
N LEU A 150 12.30 -4.71 13.82
CA LEU A 150 12.04 -6.15 13.69
C LEU A 150 11.51 -6.54 12.30
N ALA A 151 10.58 -5.74 11.75
CA ALA A 151 10.08 -5.92 10.39
C ALA A 151 11.20 -5.81 9.35
N TRP A 152 12.14 -4.88 9.54
CA TRP A 152 13.33 -4.76 8.71
C TRP A 152 14.24 -5.99 8.81
N GLU A 153 14.49 -6.51 10.03
CA GLU A 153 15.31 -7.71 10.23
C GLU A 153 14.71 -8.93 9.54
N ASP A 154 13.40 -9.15 9.70
CA ASP A 154 12.71 -10.29 9.08
C ASP A 154 12.67 -10.17 7.56
N ALA A 155 12.39 -8.97 7.03
CA ALA A 155 12.44 -8.70 5.58
C ALA A 155 13.85 -8.89 5.01
N LEU A 156 14.90 -8.58 5.77
CA LEU A 156 16.28 -8.78 5.35
C LEU A 156 16.64 -10.27 5.24
N GLU A 157 16.06 -11.12 6.09
CA GLU A 157 16.30 -12.56 6.11
C GLU A 157 15.44 -13.34 5.11
N THR A 158 14.24 -12.84 4.80
CA THR A 158 13.23 -13.57 4.02
C THR A 158 13.08 -13.09 2.57
N ALA A 159 13.39 -11.83 2.25
CA ALA A 159 13.12 -11.28 0.92
C ALA A 159 14.24 -11.61 -0.07
N ASP A 160 13.92 -12.40 -1.11
CA ASP A 160 14.82 -12.73 -2.22
C ASP A 160 15.33 -11.49 -2.98
N ASP A 161 14.47 -10.47 -3.11
CA ASP A 161 14.76 -9.21 -3.83
C ASP A 161 15.04 -8.02 -2.90
N HIS A 162 14.91 -8.20 -1.57
CA HIS A 162 15.05 -7.15 -0.55
C HIS A 162 14.16 -5.91 -0.76
N ASP A 163 13.03 -6.08 -1.42
CA ASP A 163 12.03 -5.03 -1.65
C ASP A 163 10.78 -5.33 -0.84
N VAL A 164 10.26 -4.31 -0.15
CA VAL A 164 9.07 -4.36 0.71
C VAL A 164 8.07 -3.34 0.20
N THR A 165 6.83 -3.76 -0.05
CA THR A 165 5.72 -2.86 -0.33
C THR A 165 5.00 -2.49 0.98
N PRO A 166 4.18 -1.42 0.99
CA PRO A 166 3.34 -1.10 2.14
C PRO A 166 2.40 -2.23 2.56
N ASN A 167 1.95 -3.06 1.61
CA ASN A 167 1.14 -4.24 1.92
C ASN A 167 1.96 -5.30 2.66
N ASP A 168 3.18 -5.56 2.17
CA ASP A 168 4.07 -6.54 2.78
C ASP A 168 4.40 -6.15 4.22
N LEU A 169 4.60 -4.84 4.51
CA LEU A 169 4.82 -4.37 5.88
C LEU A 169 3.65 -4.71 6.81
N ILE A 170 2.41 -4.45 6.38
CA ILE A 170 1.21 -4.75 7.17
C ILE A 170 1.03 -6.26 7.35
N GLU A 171 1.27 -7.04 6.29
CA GLU A 171 1.21 -8.50 6.37
C GLU A 171 2.27 -9.07 7.31
N LEU A 172 3.49 -8.51 7.30
CA LEU A 172 4.59 -8.92 8.15
C LEU A 172 4.31 -8.63 9.64
N VAL A 173 3.80 -7.44 9.96
CA VAL A 173 3.56 -7.03 11.35
C VAL A 173 2.27 -7.65 11.89
N HIS A 174 1.17 -7.60 11.13
CA HIS A 174 -0.17 -7.92 11.63
C HIS A 174 -0.73 -9.25 11.14
N SER A 175 -0.03 -9.95 10.25
CA SER A 175 -0.44 -11.26 9.72
C SER A 175 -1.82 -11.26 9.04
N HIS A 176 -2.25 -10.12 8.48
CA HIS A 176 -3.45 -10.02 7.67
C HIS A 176 -3.21 -9.16 6.43
N SER A 177 -3.99 -9.37 5.37
CA SER A 177 -3.93 -8.53 4.18
C SER A 177 -4.34 -7.09 4.51
N ALA A 178 -3.54 -6.14 4.02
CA ALA A 178 -3.77 -4.72 4.23
C ALA A 178 -5.07 -4.26 3.55
N SER A 179 -5.89 -3.51 4.28
CA SER A 179 -6.94 -2.71 3.68
C SER A 179 -6.34 -1.53 2.91
N ALA A 180 -7.11 -0.96 1.97
CA ALA A 180 -6.65 0.14 1.13
C ALA A 180 -6.14 1.35 1.94
N ILE A 181 -6.76 1.63 3.08
CA ILE A 181 -6.34 2.74 3.96
C ILE A 181 -5.09 2.39 4.77
N GLU A 182 -4.94 1.14 5.22
CA GLU A 182 -3.71 0.67 5.89
C GLU A 182 -2.53 0.72 4.93
N THR A 183 -2.72 0.30 3.67
CA THR A 183 -1.70 0.44 2.61
C THR A 183 -1.23 1.88 2.48
N TYR A 184 -2.15 2.84 2.48
CA TYR A 184 -1.80 4.26 2.37
C TYR A 184 -1.06 4.78 3.62
N LYS A 185 -1.55 4.46 4.82
CA LYS A 185 -0.90 4.84 6.08
C LYS A 185 0.50 4.24 6.18
N ALA A 186 0.66 2.97 5.81
CA ALA A 186 1.96 2.30 5.77
C ALA A 186 2.89 2.93 4.72
N TRP A 187 2.36 3.28 3.54
CA TRP A 187 3.13 3.99 2.51
C TRP A 187 3.63 5.36 3.00
N ARG A 188 2.80 6.09 3.74
CA ARG A 188 3.17 7.34 4.41
C ARG A 188 4.21 7.10 5.50
N LEU A 189 4.00 6.13 6.38
CA LEU A 189 4.91 5.80 7.46
C LEU A 189 6.30 5.39 6.93
N LEU A 190 6.35 4.63 5.84
CA LEU A 190 7.60 4.21 5.20
C LEU A 190 8.41 5.37 4.58
N GLN A 191 7.79 6.55 4.43
CA GLN A 191 8.45 7.79 4.00
C GLN A 191 8.89 8.69 5.17
N SER A 192 8.63 8.28 6.42
CA SER A 192 9.10 8.99 7.61
C SER A 192 10.63 8.91 7.75
N ASP A 193 11.21 9.85 8.47
CA ASP A 193 12.66 9.87 8.72
C ASP A 193 13.13 8.61 9.47
N VAL A 194 12.30 8.10 10.40
CA VAL A 194 12.57 6.86 11.15
C VAL A 194 12.56 5.65 10.22
N ALA A 195 11.55 5.53 9.35
CA ALA A 195 11.52 4.42 8.38
C ALA A 195 12.67 4.49 7.38
N HIS A 196 13.10 5.69 7.01
CA HIS A 196 14.28 5.91 6.17
C HIS A 196 15.59 5.51 6.84
N ILE A 197 15.63 5.12 8.12
CA ILE A 197 16.78 4.45 8.71
C ILE A 197 16.95 3.04 8.12
N PHE A 198 15.83 2.33 7.94
CA PHE A 198 15.75 0.92 7.57
C PHE A 198 15.49 0.69 6.07
N PHE A 199 14.73 1.59 5.46
CA PHE A 199 14.22 1.43 4.11
C PHE A 199 14.68 2.57 3.19
N LYS A 200 14.64 2.34 1.88
CA LYS A 200 14.93 3.35 0.85
C LYS A 200 13.88 3.30 -0.23
N ASP A 201 13.29 4.44 -0.56
CA ASP A 201 12.30 4.56 -1.64
C ASP A 201 12.81 3.98 -2.96
N LEU A 202 12.01 3.11 -3.57
CA LEU A 202 12.15 2.70 -4.95
C LEU A 202 11.05 3.36 -5.77
N LYS A 203 11.48 4.19 -6.71
CA LYS A 203 10.58 4.91 -7.59
C LYS A 203 10.44 4.19 -8.91
N ASP A 204 9.22 3.85 -9.28
CA ASP A 204 8.85 3.41 -10.60
C ASP A 204 8.05 4.51 -11.31
N HIS A 205 8.51 4.92 -12.48
CA HIS A 205 7.91 6.03 -13.26
C HIS A 205 7.69 7.33 -12.46
N GLY A 206 8.56 7.62 -11.49
CA GLY A 206 8.49 8.82 -10.64
C GLY A 206 7.60 8.68 -9.40
N ARG A 207 7.00 7.51 -9.17
CA ARG A 207 6.16 7.20 -7.99
C ARG A 207 6.81 6.16 -7.11
N ILE A 208 6.64 6.27 -5.80
CA ILE A 208 7.16 5.27 -4.86
C ILE A 208 6.27 4.03 -4.95
N SER A 209 6.81 2.93 -5.49
CA SER A 209 6.10 1.66 -5.65
C SER A 209 6.43 0.65 -4.57
N SER A 210 7.67 0.69 -4.08
CA SER A 210 8.22 -0.22 -3.08
C SER A 210 9.38 0.44 -2.35
N PHE A 211 9.92 -0.24 -1.35
CA PHE A 211 11.00 0.23 -0.52
C PHE A 211 12.07 -0.84 -0.39
N LYS A 212 13.31 -0.48 -0.69
CA LYS A 212 14.45 -1.36 -0.56
C LYS A 212 14.90 -1.46 0.88
N VAL A 213 14.99 -2.67 1.41
CA VAL A 213 15.56 -3.00 2.70
C VAL A 213 17.05 -2.66 2.68
N LYS A 214 17.53 -1.86 3.65
CA LYS A 214 18.94 -1.48 3.76
C LYS A 214 19.75 -2.60 4.43
N ALA A 215 21.01 -2.74 4.04
CA ALA A 215 21.93 -3.68 4.69
C ALA A 215 22.24 -3.26 6.14
N ARG A 216 22.50 -4.23 7.04
CA ARG A 216 22.78 -3.99 8.48
C ARG A 216 23.77 -2.86 8.75
N LYS A 217 24.93 -2.89 8.06
CA LYS A 217 25.96 -1.84 8.18
C LYS A 217 25.45 -0.44 7.82
N THR A 218 24.56 -0.33 6.83
CA THR A 218 23.95 0.94 6.42
C THR A 218 22.96 1.41 7.47
N VAL A 219 22.16 0.51 8.04
CA VAL A 219 21.22 0.81 9.13
C VAL A 219 21.97 1.31 10.36
N GLU A 220 23.01 0.60 10.82
CA GLU A 220 23.83 1.05 11.96
C GLU A 220 24.43 2.44 11.76
N THR A 221 24.91 2.72 10.55
CA THR A 221 25.48 4.04 10.20
C THR A 221 24.40 5.12 10.18
N THR A 222 23.23 4.82 9.61
CA THR A 222 22.11 5.77 9.49
C THR A 222 21.46 6.03 10.84
N LYS A 223 21.22 4.98 11.65
CA LYS A 223 20.70 5.06 13.02
C LYS A 223 21.63 5.92 13.89
N ARG A 224 22.95 5.70 13.82
CA ARG A 224 23.92 6.55 14.53
C ARG A 224 23.83 8.01 14.11
N ALA A 225 23.78 8.29 12.79
CA ALA A 225 23.68 9.65 12.29
C ALA A 225 22.37 10.34 12.73
N PHE A 226 21.25 9.61 12.63
CA PHE A 226 19.93 10.06 13.06
C PHE A 226 19.93 10.43 14.55
N CYS A 227 20.48 9.58 15.41
CA CYS A 227 20.52 9.82 16.86
C CYS A 227 21.54 10.87 17.32
N MET A 228 22.46 11.28 16.44
CA MET A 228 23.35 12.42 16.70
C MET A 228 22.68 13.76 16.39
N ASP A 229 21.55 13.77 15.68
CA ASP A 229 20.77 14.98 15.44
C ASP A 229 20.00 15.38 16.71
N ALA A 230 20.06 16.66 17.06
CA ALA A 230 19.42 17.19 18.25
C ALA A 230 17.88 17.07 18.17
N ASP A 231 17.33 17.14 16.95
CA ASP A 231 15.88 17.06 16.72
C ASP A 231 15.35 15.62 16.89
N HIS A 232 16.23 14.63 16.89
CA HIS A 232 15.88 13.21 16.95
C HIS A 232 16.45 12.47 18.17
N ALA A 233 17.28 13.12 18.99
CA ALA A 233 17.97 12.50 20.12
C ALA A 233 17.03 11.88 21.19
N GLN A 234 15.76 12.29 21.22
CA GLN A 234 14.74 11.76 22.14
C GLN A 234 13.85 10.69 21.50
N ASN A 235 14.07 10.33 20.22
CA ASN A 235 13.29 9.29 19.57
C ASN A 235 13.60 7.92 20.21
N ASP A 236 12.57 7.09 20.39
CA ASP A 236 12.70 5.77 21.03
C ASP A 236 13.75 4.89 20.36
N ILE A 237 13.93 5.00 19.04
CA ILE A 237 14.93 4.23 18.30
C ILE A 237 16.38 4.54 18.72
N CYS A 238 16.61 5.69 19.35
CA CYS A 238 17.94 6.10 19.81
C CYS A 238 18.29 5.57 21.21
N LEU A 239 17.31 4.99 21.91
CA LEU A 239 17.46 4.39 23.23
C LEU A 239 17.68 2.88 23.17
N VAL A 240 17.50 2.28 21.97
CA VAL A 240 17.62 0.85 21.67
C VAL A 240 18.95 0.51 20.99
#